data_AF-A0A9E1J3N4-F1
#
_entry.id   AF-A0A9E1J3N4-F1
#
_cell.length_a   1.000
_cell.length_b   1.000
_cell.length_c   1.000
_cell.angle_alpha   90.00
_cell.angle_beta   90.00
_cell.angle_gamma   90.00
#
_symmetry.space_group_name_H-M   'P 1'
#
loop_
_entity.id
_entity.type
_entity.pdbx_description
1 polymer ?
#
loop_
_entity_poly.entity_id
_entity_poly.type
_entity_poly.pdbx_seq_one_letter_code
_entity_poly.pdbx_strand_id
1 'polypeptide(L)'
;MDYRGPDQLDDGGVMVVGASATGVQLAREIQASGRQVTLSVGEHVRVPRLYRGRDIKWWMDTTGMMDLRYDEVDDIRRARRLPSLQLVGTPEHITLDLNALRGAGAGIVGRLAGLGNTKVQFSGSLANQCALADLKMNRLLDTIDEWITANGMERDFGAGYRFAATRLDPEPCLALDLADRGIKTVLWATGYRPDYSWLEVPVFDRKGRVRHDGGVVDAPGMYLMGLPFLRRRKSSFIDGVGDDARDLADHLCTRLHSAAA
;
A
#
# COMPACT_ATOMS: atom_id res chain seq x y z
N MET A 1 -1.85 19.14 -12.46
CA MET A 1 -1.52 19.93 -11.26
C MET A 1 -0.42 19.20 -10.53
N ASP A 2 0.71 19.85 -10.31
CA ASP A 2 1.77 19.30 -9.47
C ASP A 2 1.48 19.71 -8.03
N TYR A 3 0.72 18.88 -7.31
CA TYR A 3 0.36 19.14 -5.92
C TYR A 3 1.63 19.19 -5.05
N ARG A 4 1.79 20.29 -4.30
CA ARG A 4 2.89 20.56 -3.37
C ARG A 4 2.40 20.90 -1.96
N GLY A 5 1.12 21.22 -1.78
CA GLY A 5 0.54 21.46 -0.47
C GLY A 5 -0.91 21.98 -0.53
N PRO A 6 -1.58 22.07 0.63
CA PRO A 6 -3.00 22.42 0.72
C PRO A 6 -3.36 23.81 0.20
N ASP A 7 -2.42 24.75 0.21
CA ASP A 7 -2.64 26.14 -0.26
C ASP A 7 -2.90 26.24 -1.77
N GLN A 8 -2.61 25.17 -2.52
CA GLN A 8 -2.94 25.10 -3.95
C GLN A 8 -4.38 24.65 -4.21
N LEU A 9 -5.09 24.17 -3.19
CA LEU A 9 -6.45 23.65 -3.32
C LEU A 9 -7.47 24.78 -3.20
N ASP A 10 -8.53 24.70 -4.01
CA ASP A 10 -9.67 25.62 -3.92
C ASP A 10 -10.24 25.69 -2.50
N ASP A 11 -10.73 26.86 -2.11
CA ASP A 11 -11.35 27.08 -0.82
C ASP A 11 -12.60 26.20 -0.66
N GLY A 12 -12.56 25.29 0.30
CA GLY A 12 -13.64 24.36 0.61
C GLY A 12 -13.16 23.03 1.18
N GLY A 13 -14.09 22.10 1.31
CA GLY A 13 -13.80 20.72 1.69
C GLY A 13 -13.06 19.97 0.58
N VAL A 14 -12.35 18.93 0.98
CA VAL A 14 -11.57 18.09 0.07
C VAL A 14 -11.96 16.62 0.27
N MET A 15 -12.21 15.94 -0.85
CA MET A 15 -12.37 14.50 -0.85
C MET A 15 -11.10 13.82 -1.34
N VAL A 16 -10.54 12.90 -0.55
CA VAL A 16 -9.40 12.07 -0.95
C VAL A 16 -9.91 10.66 -1.26
N VAL A 17 -9.62 10.16 -2.46
CA VAL A 17 -10.05 8.81 -2.90
C VAL A 17 -8.86 7.85 -2.84
N GLY A 18 -8.93 6.86 -1.97
CA GLY A 18 -7.87 5.87 -1.74
C GLY A 18 -7.20 6.09 -0.39
N ALA A 19 -7.01 5.00 0.36
CA ALA A 19 -6.59 5.04 1.76
C ALA A 19 -5.33 4.19 2.02
N SER A 20 -4.43 4.11 1.05
CA SER A 20 -3.05 3.63 1.26
C SER A 20 -2.15 4.79 1.74
N ALA A 21 -0.84 4.57 1.85
CA ALA A 21 0.16 5.55 2.31
C ALA A 21 -0.11 7.01 1.85
N THR A 22 -0.11 7.27 0.54
CA THR A 22 -0.32 8.63 0.00
C THR A 22 -1.68 9.21 0.39
N GLY A 23 -2.74 8.40 0.35
CA GLY A 23 -4.08 8.85 0.68
C GLY A 23 -4.24 9.28 2.13
N VAL A 24 -3.66 8.51 3.06
CA VAL A 24 -3.70 8.89 4.49
C VAL A 24 -2.80 10.11 4.79
N GLN A 25 -1.67 10.25 4.09
CA GLN A 25 -0.81 11.44 4.20
C GLN A 25 -1.51 12.71 3.73
N LEU A 26 -2.09 12.68 2.52
CA LEU A 26 -2.86 13.80 1.98
C LEU A 26 -4.02 14.16 2.92
N ALA A 27 -4.77 13.16 3.38
CA ALA A 27 -5.88 13.41 4.29
C ALA A 27 -5.42 14.08 5.59
N ARG A 28 -4.28 13.66 6.16
CA ARG A 28 -3.72 14.25 7.39
C ARG A 28 -3.26 15.69 7.17
N GLU A 29 -2.50 15.93 6.10
CA GLU A 29 -1.95 17.24 5.75
C GLU A 29 -3.08 18.25 5.50
N ILE A 30 -4.08 17.87 4.69
CA ILE A 30 -5.19 18.75 4.32
C ILE A 30 -6.08 19.01 5.54
N GLN A 31 -6.37 18.00 6.37
CA GLN A 31 -7.12 18.21 7.62
C GLN A 31 -6.37 19.16 8.57
N ALA A 32 -5.04 19.06 8.63
CA ALA A 32 -4.21 19.94 9.46
C ALA A 32 -4.18 21.40 8.95
N SER A 33 -4.46 21.65 7.67
CA SER A 33 -4.61 23.00 7.10
C SER A 33 -5.91 23.72 7.49
N GLY A 34 -6.79 23.06 8.25
CA GLY A 34 -8.11 23.58 8.64
C GLY A 34 -9.24 23.27 7.65
N ARG A 35 -8.94 22.61 6.52
CA ARG A 35 -9.94 22.14 5.55
C ARG A 35 -10.61 20.87 6.05
N GLN A 36 -11.92 20.75 5.82
CA GLN A 36 -12.63 19.50 6.11
C GLN A 36 -12.29 18.44 5.06
N VAL A 37 -11.69 17.32 5.50
CA VAL A 37 -11.40 16.18 4.63
C VAL A 37 -12.46 15.09 4.75
N THR A 38 -12.81 14.48 3.62
CA THR A 38 -13.51 13.20 3.55
C THR A 38 -12.64 12.17 2.81
N LEU A 39 -12.24 11.10 3.48
CA LEU A 39 -11.43 10.02 2.91
C LEU A 39 -12.33 8.85 2.48
N SER A 40 -12.32 8.53 1.18
CA SER A 40 -12.98 7.35 0.61
C SER A 40 -12.07 6.12 0.72
N VAL A 41 -12.49 5.13 1.49
CA VAL A 41 -11.70 3.97 1.88
C VAL A 41 -12.17 2.70 1.18
N GLY A 42 -11.26 2.06 0.44
CA GLY A 42 -11.44 0.72 -0.13
C GLY A 42 -10.62 -0.34 0.61
N GLU A 43 -10.28 -1.43 -0.09
CA GLU A 43 -9.28 -2.36 0.41
C GLU A 43 -7.97 -1.60 0.71
N HIS A 44 -7.42 -1.83 1.90
CA HIS A 44 -6.19 -1.22 2.38
C HIS A 44 -5.47 -2.20 3.30
N VAL A 45 -4.22 -1.88 3.63
CA VAL A 45 -3.42 -2.66 4.58
C VAL A 45 -3.02 -1.77 5.74
N ARG A 46 -3.67 -1.99 6.89
CA ARG A 46 -3.36 -1.32 8.15
C ARG A 46 -2.16 -2.02 8.78
N VAL A 47 -1.18 -1.23 9.20
CA VAL A 47 -0.03 -1.68 9.99
C VAL A 47 0.37 -0.55 10.94
N PRO A 48 0.90 -0.87 12.14
CA PRO A 48 1.44 0.18 12.99
C PRO A 48 2.80 0.64 12.47
N ARG A 49 3.22 1.85 12.84
CA ARG A 49 4.59 2.31 12.54
C ARG A 49 5.61 1.57 13.40
N LEU A 50 5.31 1.41 14.69
CA LEU A 50 6.14 0.71 15.66
C LEU A 50 5.38 -0.45 16.29
N TYR A 51 6.08 -1.54 16.53
CA TYR A 51 5.61 -2.66 17.35
C TYR A 51 6.76 -3.17 18.20
N ARG A 52 6.53 -3.43 19.50
CA ARG A 52 7.57 -3.93 20.43
C ARG A 52 8.94 -3.24 20.32
N GLY A 53 8.94 -1.90 20.23
CA GLY A 53 10.14 -1.06 20.20
C GLY A 53 10.91 -1.00 18.87
N ARG A 54 10.35 -1.55 17.79
CA ARG A 54 10.97 -1.54 16.46
C ARG A 54 9.98 -1.14 15.37
N ASP A 55 10.53 -0.67 14.26
CA ASP A 55 9.77 -0.34 13.06
C ASP A 55 9.11 -1.60 12.48
N ILE A 56 7.89 -1.48 11.96
CA ILE A 56 7.21 -2.64 11.40
C ILE A 56 7.95 -3.21 10.18
N LYS A 57 8.66 -2.38 9.40
CA LYS A 57 9.49 -2.89 8.30
C LYS A 57 10.71 -3.65 8.78
N TRP A 58 11.36 -3.15 9.83
CA TRP A 58 12.44 -3.89 10.46
C TRP A 58 11.97 -5.29 10.92
N TRP A 59 10.78 -5.39 11.50
CA TRP A 59 10.19 -6.69 11.84
C TRP A 59 9.94 -7.55 10.61
N MET A 60 9.29 -7.00 9.58
CA MET A 60 9.01 -7.77 8.35
C MET A 60 10.29 -8.25 7.64
N ASP A 61 11.39 -7.51 7.71
CA ASP A 61 12.69 -7.95 7.22
C ASP A 61 13.29 -9.04 8.11
N THR A 62 13.32 -8.80 9.43
CA THR A 62 13.94 -9.70 10.42
C THR A 62 13.26 -11.06 10.49
N THR A 63 11.94 -11.10 10.32
CA THR A 63 11.18 -12.36 10.28
C THR A 63 11.21 -13.05 8.91
N GLY A 64 11.96 -12.51 7.94
CA GLY A 64 12.08 -13.06 6.57
C GLY A 64 10.85 -12.83 5.68
N MET A 65 9.82 -12.13 6.16
CA MET A 65 8.61 -11.86 5.37
C MET A 65 8.88 -11.05 4.10
N MET A 66 9.92 -10.22 4.12
CA MET A 66 10.34 -9.40 2.98
C MET A 66 11.16 -10.19 1.95
N ASP A 67 11.75 -11.31 2.35
CA ASP A 67 12.53 -12.21 1.50
C ASP A 67 11.68 -13.31 0.84
N LEU A 68 10.43 -13.49 1.29
CA LEU A 68 9.49 -14.45 0.72
C LEU A 68 9.45 -14.33 -0.81
N ARG A 69 9.75 -15.44 -1.48
CA ARG A 69 9.90 -15.49 -2.94
C ARG A 69 8.57 -15.67 -3.65
N TYR A 70 8.53 -15.25 -4.91
CA TYR A 70 7.32 -15.35 -5.74
C TYR A 70 6.84 -16.79 -5.99
N ASP A 71 7.77 -17.76 -5.96
CA ASP A 71 7.55 -19.20 -6.15
C ASP A 71 7.12 -19.92 -4.85
N GLU A 72 7.21 -19.24 -3.71
CA GLU A 72 6.76 -19.71 -2.39
C GLU A 72 5.36 -19.20 -2.01
N VAL A 73 4.74 -18.40 -2.88
CA VAL A 73 3.44 -17.75 -2.62
C VAL A 73 2.33 -18.43 -3.43
N ASP A 74 1.38 -19.05 -2.72
CA ASP A 74 0.23 -19.77 -3.31
C ASP A 74 -0.52 -18.97 -4.39
N ASP A 75 -0.82 -17.70 -4.13
CA ASP A 75 -1.48 -16.81 -5.09
C ASP A 75 -0.67 -15.52 -5.29
N ILE A 76 0.42 -15.66 -6.06
CA ILE A 76 1.29 -14.54 -6.43
C ILE A 76 0.53 -13.41 -7.16
N ARG A 77 -0.52 -13.74 -7.94
CA ARG A 77 -1.31 -12.75 -8.68
C ARG A 77 -2.07 -11.84 -7.73
N ARG A 78 -2.60 -12.39 -6.63
CA ARG A 78 -3.22 -11.62 -5.56
C ARG A 78 -2.18 -10.83 -4.75
N ALA A 79 -1.05 -11.44 -4.39
CA ALA A 79 0.01 -10.78 -3.63
C ALA A 79 0.54 -9.52 -4.33
N ARG A 80 0.73 -9.58 -5.66
CA ARG A 80 1.15 -8.45 -6.51
C ARG A 80 0.13 -7.30 -6.61
N ARG A 81 -1.10 -7.50 -6.16
CA ARG A 81 -2.19 -6.51 -6.23
C ARG A 81 -2.54 -5.92 -4.87
N LEU A 82 -1.88 -6.36 -3.80
CA LEU A 82 -2.15 -5.83 -2.48
C LEU A 82 -1.87 -4.32 -2.45
N PRO A 83 -2.76 -3.52 -1.83
CA PRO A 83 -2.51 -2.10 -1.64
C PRO A 83 -1.23 -1.86 -0.86
N SER A 84 -0.61 -0.70 -1.07
CA SER A 84 0.51 -0.27 -0.23
C SER A 84 0.06 -0.18 1.23
N LEU A 85 0.98 -0.53 2.12
CA LEU A 85 0.84 -0.39 3.57
C LEU A 85 0.49 1.06 3.92
N GLN A 86 -0.38 1.27 4.91
CA GLN A 86 -0.60 2.57 5.55
C GLN A 86 0.61 2.92 6.43
N LEU A 87 1.74 3.21 5.79
CA LEU A 87 2.96 3.64 6.43
C LEU A 87 3.38 4.99 5.92
N VAL A 88 3.79 5.84 6.86
CA VAL A 88 4.24 7.20 6.59
C VAL A 88 5.59 7.40 7.25
N GLY A 89 6.48 8.11 6.56
CA GLY A 89 7.74 8.57 7.14
C GLY A 89 7.50 9.90 7.85
N THR A 90 7.62 9.91 9.17
CA THR A 90 7.59 11.13 10.00
C THR A 90 8.73 11.06 11.02
N PRO A 91 9.35 12.17 11.41
CA PRO A 91 10.37 12.17 12.47
C PRO A 91 9.87 11.55 13.78
N GLU A 92 8.58 11.67 14.08
CA GLU A 92 7.96 11.20 15.31
C GLU A 92 7.57 9.72 15.27
N HIS A 93 7.80 9.03 14.15
CA HIS A 93 7.41 7.63 13.93
C HIS A 93 5.96 7.32 14.34
N ILE A 94 5.02 8.19 13.96
CA ILE A 94 3.62 8.02 14.30
C ILE A 94 2.94 6.96 13.42
N THR A 95 1.98 6.26 14.01
CA THR A 95 1.04 5.44 13.24
C THR A 95 -0.06 6.35 12.69
N LEU A 96 -0.14 6.46 11.36
CA LEU A 96 -1.20 7.20 10.68
C LEU A 96 -2.18 6.24 10.02
N ASP A 97 -3.18 5.81 10.80
CA ASP A 97 -4.26 4.94 10.34
C ASP A 97 -5.61 5.69 10.30
N LEU A 98 -6.68 4.97 9.98
CA LEU A 98 -8.03 5.54 9.93
C LEU A 98 -8.52 6.04 11.29
N ASN A 99 -8.07 5.44 12.40
CA ASN A 99 -8.40 5.87 13.75
C ASN A 99 -7.74 7.22 14.10
N ALA A 100 -6.49 7.42 13.68
CA ALA A 100 -5.75 8.66 13.83
C ALA A 100 -6.40 9.79 13.00
N LEU A 101 -6.74 9.51 11.73
CA LEU A 101 -7.41 10.49 10.86
C LEU A 101 -8.79 10.90 11.40
N ARG A 102 -9.59 9.92 11.84
CA ARG A 102 -10.89 10.18 12.46
C ARG A 102 -10.74 10.98 13.75
N GLY A 103 -9.73 10.67 14.57
CA GLY A 103 -9.39 11.44 15.77
C GLY A 103 -9.02 12.90 15.48
N ALA A 104 -8.51 13.19 14.27
CA ALA A 104 -8.24 14.54 13.79
C ALA A 104 -9.45 15.22 13.12
N GLY A 105 -10.63 14.58 13.09
CA GLY A 105 -11.86 15.13 12.52
C GLY A 105 -12.09 14.83 11.04
N ALA A 106 -11.26 13.97 10.41
CA ALA A 106 -11.50 13.56 9.03
C ALA A 106 -12.74 12.65 8.93
N GLY A 107 -13.59 12.90 7.94
CA GLY A 107 -14.71 12.01 7.61
C GLY A 107 -14.20 10.74 6.91
N ILE A 108 -14.69 9.57 7.31
CA ILE A 108 -14.31 8.28 6.72
C ILE A 108 -15.54 7.68 6.05
N VAL A 109 -15.47 7.47 4.74
CA VAL A 109 -16.57 6.89 3.94
C VAL A 109 -16.10 5.67 3.16
N GLY A 110 -17.05 4.88 2.67
CA GLY A 110 -16.76 3.70 1.87
C GLY A 110 -16.06 4.03 0.55
N ARG A 111 -15.63 3.00 -0.17
CA ARG A 111 -15.01 3.16 -1.49
C ARG A 111 -15.98 3.87 -2.42
N LEU A 112 -15.54 4.95 -3.05
CA LEU A 112 -16.28 5.60 -4.14
C LEU A 112 -16.67 4.55 -5.19
N ALA A 113 -17.98 4.41 -5.40
CA ALA A 113 -18.60 3.43 -6.30
C ALA A 113 -19.20 4.10 -7.54
N GLY A 114 -19.66 5.34 -7.41
CA GLY A 114 -20.24 6.12 -8.51
C GLY A 114 -20.15 7.62 -8.25
N LEU A 115 -20.09 8.38 -9.34
CA LEU A 115 -20.14 9.84 -9.35
C LEU A 115 -21.09 10.26 -10.48
N GLY A 116 -22.12 11.02 -10.15
CA GLY A 116 -23.05 11.60 -11.11
C GLY A 116 -23.34 13.05 -10.73
N ASN A 117 -22.99 13.99 -11.61
CA ASN A 117 -22.98 15.43 -11.31
C ASN A 117 -22.22 15.70 -10.00
N THR A 118 -22.91 16.19 -8.98
CA THR A 118 -22.39 16.47 -7.64
C THR A 118 -22.57 15.31 -6.65
N LYS A 119 -23.34 14.28 -7.00
CA LYS A 119 -23.67 13.17 -6.09
C LYS A 119 -22.64 12.05 -6.21
N VAL A 120 -22.10 11.66 -5.07
CA VAL A 120 -21.16 10.54 -4.93
C VAL A 120 -21.85 9.41 -4.18
N GLN A 121 -21.60 8.18 -4.62
CA GLN A 121 -22.05 6.96 -3.95
C GLN A 121 -20.85 6.16 -3.43
N PHE A 122 -21.04 5.52 -2.29
CA PHE A 122 -20.03 4.73 -1.60
C PHE A 122 -20.46 3.29 -1.44
N SER A 123 -19.48 2.38 -1.53
CA SER A 123 -19.68 0.98 -1.20
C SER A 123 -20.06 0.83 0.28
N GLY A 124 -21.09 0.03 0.57
CA GLY A 124 -21.45 -0.39 1.92
C GLY A 124 -20.45 -1.37 2.56
N SER A 125 -19.39 -1.77 1.85
CA SER A 125 -18.41 -2.75 2.34
C SER A 125 -17.39 -2.20 3.34
N LEU A 126 -17.48 -0.93 3.75
CA LEU A 126 -16.46 -0.25 4.57
C LEU A 126 -16.12 -1.03 5.84
N ALA A 127 -17.15 -1.42 6.62
CA ALA A 127 -16.97 -2.17 7.86
C ALA A 127 -16.20 -3.47 7.65
N ASN A 128 -16.56 -4.23 6.61
CA ASN A 128 -15.87 -5.45 6.24
C ASN A 128 -14.40 -5.19 5.82
N GLN A 129 -14.14 -4.14 5.04
CA GLN A 129 -12.77 -3.80 4.63
C GLN A 129 -11.89 -3.42 5.83
N CYS A 130 -12.42 -2.67 6.79
CA CYS A 130 -11.72 -2.33 8.02
C CYS A 130 -11.46 -3.56 8.90
N ALA A 131 -12.46 -4.43 9.09
CA ALA A 131 -12.29 -5.68 9.84
C ALA A 131 -11.23 -6.60 9.21
N LEU A 132 -11.21 -6.70 7.88
CA LEU A 132 -10.18 -7.48 7.16
C LEU A 132 -8.78 -6.85 7.29
N ALA A 133 -8.67 -5.52 7.29
CA ALA A 133 -7.39 -4.83 7.51
C ALA A 133 -6.87 -5.07 8.94
N ASP A 134 -7.75 -4.97 9.94
CA ASP A 134 -7.42 -5.24 11.35
C ASP A 134 -6.99 -6.70 11.55
N LEU A 135 -7.69 -7.65 10.93
CA LEU A 135 -7.33 -9.07 10.97
C LEU A 135 -5.94 -9.33 10.35
N LYS A 136 -5.64 -8.72 9.20
CA LYS A 136 -4.33 -8.84 8.54
C LYS A 136 -3.22 -8.22 9.40
N MET A 137 -3.49 -7.07 10.04
CA MET A 137 -2.55 -6.45 10.98
C MET A 137 -2.25 -7.38 12.16
N ASN A 138 -3.28 -7.91 12.81
CA ASN A 138 -3.10 -8.77 13.97
C ASN A 138 -2.33 -10.05 13.62
N ARG A 139 -2.59 -10.68 12.46
CA ARG A 139 -1.80 -11.82 11.98
C ARG A 139 -0.31 -11.48 11.80
N LEU A 140 0.01 -10.29 11.29
CA LEU A 140 1.39 -9.84 11.20
C LEU A 140 2.01 -9.70 12.61
N LEU A 141 1.28 -9.15 13.57
CA LEU A 141 1.77 -9.03 14.96
C LEU A 141 1.95 -10.40 15.62
N ASP A 142 1.05 -11.35 15.35
CA ASP A 142 1.15 -12.73 15.82
C ASP A 142 2.42 -13.41 15.27
N THR A 143 2.68 -13.29 13.96
CA THR A 143 3.93 -13.81 13.34
C THR A 143 5.18 -13.21 13.97
N ILE A 144 5.17 -11.92 14.33
CA ILE A 144 6.29 -11.28 15.02
C ILE A 144 6.45 -11.86 16.43
N ASP A 145 5.36 -11.99 17.17
CA ASP A 145 5.38 -12.54 18.53
C ASP A 145 5.88 -13.99 18.53
N GLU A 146 5.42 -14.81 17.59
CA GLU A 146 5.87 -16.18 17.36
C GLU A 146 7.37 -16.25 17.04
N TRP A 147 7.86 -15.37 16.16
CA TRP A 147 9.28 -15.31 15.82
C TRP A 147 10.13 -14.95 17.05
N ILE A 148 9.70 -13.97 17.86
CA ILE A 148 10.40 -13.58 19.08
C ILE A 148 10.52 -14.78 20.04
N THR A 149 9.42 -15.53 20.24
CA THR A 149 9.43 -16.70 21.10
C THR A 149 10.26 -17.85 20.55
N ALA A 150 10.18 -18.12 19.25
CA ALA A 150 10.99 -19.16 18.60
C ALA A 150 12.51 -18.89 18.71
N ASN A 151 12.91 -17.62 18.86
CA ASN A 151 14.30 -17.22 19.00
C ASN A 151 14.72 -16.91 20.46
N GLY A 152 13.84 -17.11 21.44
CA GLY A 152 14.14 -16.87 22.86
C GLY A 152 14.44 -15.41 23.22
N MET A 153 13.88 -14.46 22.46
CA MET A 153 14.18 -13.02 22.56
C MET A 153 13.11 -12.23 23.35
N GLU A 154 12.28 -12.88 24.16
CA GLU A 154 11.16 -12.23 24.85
C GLU A 154 11.62 -11.11 25.80
N ARG A 155 12.80 -11.29 26.41
CA ARG A 155 13.39 -10.30 27.32
C ARG A 155 13.84 -9.02 26.60
N ASP A 156 14.15 -9.11 25.31
CA ASP A 156 14.72 -8.00 24.54
C ASP A 156 13.64 -7.04 24.01
N PHE A 157 12.41 -7.52 23.82
CA PHE A 157 11.34 -6.80 23.11
C PHE A 157 10.08 -6.52 23.93
N GLY A 158 10.10 -6.81 25.24
CA GLY A 158 8.95 -6.56 26.15
C GLY A 158 7.71 -7.38 25.79
N ALA A 159 6.54 -7.09 26.35
CA ALA A 159 5.30 -7.82 26.06
C ALA A 159 4.65 -7.38 24.74
N GLY A 160 4.00 -8.31 24.04
CA GLY A 160 3.15 -8.01 22.89
C GLY A 160 1.88 -7.24 23.30
N TYR A 161 1.33 -6.46 22.38
CA TYR A 161 0.09 -5.70 22.58
C TYR A 161 -0.74 -5.64 21.29
N ARG A 162 -2.01 -5.25 21.39
CA ARG A 162 -2.90 -5.14 20.24
C ARG A 162 -3.51 -3.74 20.16
N PHE A 163 -3.70 -3.27 18.93
CA PHE A 163 -4.29 -1.97 18.66
C PHE A 163 -5.81 -2.07 18.69
N ALA A 164 -6.48 -0.98 19.07
CA ALA A 164 -7.92 -0.90 18.98
C ALA A 164 -8.39 -1.12 17.53
N ALA A 165 -9.53 -1.81 17.39
CA ALA A 165 -10.20 -1.99 16.11
C ALA A 165 -10.49 -0.63 15.44
N THR A 166 -10.59 -0.64 14.12
CA THR A 166 -10.91 0.56 13.34
C THR A 166 -12.31 1.04 13.70
N ARG A 167 -12.41 2.29 14.16
CA ARG A 167 -13.66 2.93 14.60
C ARG A 167 -14.42 3.47 13.40
N LEU A 168 -15.67 3.07 13.27
CA LEU A 168 -16.59 3.49 12.22
C LEU A 168 -17.88 4.04 12.82
N ASP A 169 -18.59 4.84 12.05
CA ASP A 169 -19.96 5.20 12.38
C ASP A 169 -20.86 3.97 12.27
N PRO A 170 -21.83 3.79 13.19
CA PRO A 170 -22.76 2.66 13.13
C PRO A 170 -23.59 2.70 11.84
N GLU A 171 -23.88 3.90 11.34
CA GLU A 171 -24.57 4.13 10.07
C GLU A 171 -23.58 4.72 9.05
N PRO A 172 -23.05 3.90 8.12
CA PRO A 172 -22.10 4.40 7.14
C PRO A 172 -22.79 5.33 6.13
N CYS A 173 -22.15 6.46 5.82
CA CYS A 173 -22.57 7.32 4.72
C CYS A 173 -22.43 6.59 3.38
N LEU A 174 -23.55 6.26 2.74
CA LEU A 174 -23.60 5.56 1.45
C LEU A 174 -23.68 6.51 0.25
N ALA A 175 -24.04 7.77 0.49
CA ALA A 175 -24.04 8.80 -0.54
C ALA A 175 -23.87 10.19 0.09
N LEU A 176 -23.26 11.11 -0.66
CA LEU A 176 -23.21 12.53 -0.33
C LEU A 176 -23.35 13.37 -1.60
N ASP A 177 -23.81 14.60 -1.45
CA ASP A 177 -23.67 15.63 -2.48
C ASP A 177 -22.45 16.49 -2.16
N LEU A 178 -21.53 16.62 -3.13
CA LEU A 178 -20.30 17.39 -2.98
C LEU A 178 -20.58 18.87 -2.73
N ALA A 179 -21.59 19.44 -3.41
CA ALA A 179 -21.94 20.84 -3.26
C ALA A 179 -22.51 21.12 -1.86
N ASP A 180 -23.44 20.27 -1.38
CA ASP A 180 -24.03 20.41 -0.04
C ASP A 180 -22.98 20.25 1.07
N ARG A 181 -21.96 19.41 0.84
CA ARG A 181 -20.85 19.22 1.77
C ARG A 181 -19.73 20.25 1.60
N GLY A 182 -19.89 21.22 0.71
CA GLY A 182 -18.90 22.25 0.40
C GLY A 182 -17.58 21.68 -0.13
N ILE A 183 -17.58 20.47 -0.67
CA ILE A 183 -16.39 19.82 -1.23
C ILE A 183 -16.14 20.38 -2.62
N LYS A 184 -15.01 21.07 -2.79
CA LYS A 184 -14.61 21.71 -4.06
C LYS A 184 -13.55 20.91 -4.80
N THR A 185 -12.73 20.16 -4.08
CA THR A 185 -11.63 19.39 -4.68
C THR A 185 -11.76 17.89 -4.41
N VAL A 186 -11.50 17.08 -5.44
CA VAL A 186 -11.35 15.62 -5.33
C VAL A 186 -9.92 15.23 -5.71
N LEU A 187 -9.20 14.60 -4.78
CA LEU A 187 -7.84 14.10 -4.98
C LEU A 187 -7.85 12.57 -5.15
N TRP A 188 -7.32 12.09 -6.27
CA TRP A 188 -7.27 10.66 -6.59
C TRP A 188 -5.96 10.02 -6.16
N ALA A 189 -5.91 9.51 -4.92
CA ALA A 189 -4.79 8.74 -4.38
C ALA A 189 -4.96 7.23 -4.63
N THR A 190 -5.32 6.85 -5.86
CA THR A 190 -5.70 5.46 -6.22
C THR A 190 -4.56 4.61 -6.81
N GLY A 191 -3.33 5.14 -6.77
CA GLY A 191 -2.14 4.49 -7.32
C GLY A 191 -1.97 4.73 -8.81
N TYR A 192 -1.04 3.99 -9.41
CA TYR A 192 -0.70 4.05 -10.82
C TYR A 192 -0.60 2.64 -11.41
N ARG A 193 -0.46 2.55 -12.73
CA ARG A 193 -0.20 1.29 -13.44
C ARG A 193 1.02 1.49 -14.34
N PRO A 194 1.81 0.44 -14.60
CA PRO A 194 2.85 0.51 -15.61
C PRO A 194 2.24 0.89 -16.97
N ASP A 195 2.90 1.79 -17.67
CA ASP A 195 2.62 2.08 -19.08
C ASP A 195 3.67 1.37 -19.93
N TYR A 196 3.20 0.43 -20.75
CA TYR A 196 4.02 -0.34 -21.68
C TYR A 196 3.72 0.01 -23.14
N SER A 197 3.03 1.13 -23.41
CA SER A 197 2.70 1.58 -24.77
C SER A 197 3.93 1.78 -25.67
N TRP A 198 5.09 2.04 -25.07
CA TRP A 198 6.38 2.19 -25.75
C TRP A 198 7.06 0.85 -26.09
N LEU A 199 6.61 -0.26 -25.54
CA LEU A 199 7.28 -1.56 -25.67
C LEU A 199 6.72 -2.34 -26.86
N GLU A 200 7.45 -2.32 -27.97
CA GLU A 200 7.08 -2.93 -29.26
C GLU A 200 7.55 -4.40 -29.40
N VAL A 201 7.39 -5.20 -28.34
CA VAL A 201 7.83 -6.61 -28.31
C VAL A 201 6.65 -7.51 -27.88
N PRO A 202 6.40 -8.69 -28.51
CA PRO A 202 5.22 -9.52 -28.27
C PRO A 202 5.26 -10.34 -26.95
N VAL A 203 5.55 -9.67 -25.83
CA VAL A 203 5.80 -10.28 -24.52
C VAL A 203 4.62 -10.18 -23.56
N PHE A 204 3.47 -9.66 -23.98
CA PHE A 204 2.33 -9.40 -23.10
C PHE A 204 1.35 -10.58 -22.96
N ASP A 205 0.77 -10.77 -21.78
CA ASP A 205 -0.39 -11.65 -21.56
C ASP A 205 -1.70 -10.98 -22.04
N ARG A 206 -2.82 -11.73 -22.01
CA ARG A 206 -4.17 -11.22 -22.39
C ARG A 206 -4.63 -10.01 -21.55
N LYS A 207 -3.95 -9.72 -20.43
CA LYS A 207 -4.26 -8.63 -19.52
C LYS A 207 -3.23 -7.49 -19.63
N GLY A 208 -2.38 -7.49 -20.65
CA GLY A 208 -1.38 -6.45 -20.92
C GLY A 208 -0.17 -6.45 -19.98
N ARG A 209 0.08 -7.55 -19.25
CA ARG A 209 1.28 -7.67 -18.39
C ARG A 209 2.41 -8.37 -19.15
N VAL A 210 3.64 -7.91 -18.96
CA VAL A 210 4.82 -8.61 -19.49
C VAL A 210 4.92 -10.00 -18.85
N ARG A 211 5.05 -11.04 -19.65
CA ARG A 211 5.32 -12.42 -19.21
C ARG A 211 6.78 -12.52 -18.82
N HIS A 212 7.06 -12.95 -17.59
CA HIS A 212 8.42 -13.08 -17.09
C HIS A 212 8.51 -14.17 -16.01
N ASP A 213 9.71 -14.69 -15.82
CA ASP A 213 10.08 -15.54 -14.70
C ASP A 213 11.15 -14.84 -13.86
N GLY A 214 10.79 -14.38 -12.66
CA GLY A 214 11.69 -13.60 -11.81
C GLY A 214 12.30 -12.35 -12.47
N GLY A 215 11.70 -11.82 -13.54
CA GLY A 215 12.20 -10.65 -14.27
C GLY A 215 12.93 -10.99 -15.56
N VAL A 216 13.18 -12.28 -15.84
CA VAL A 216 13.65 -12.73 -17.16
C VAL A 216 12.44 -12.84 -18.08
N VAL A 217 12.46 -12.13 -19.21
CA VAL A 217 11.38 -12.13 -20.19
C VAL A 217 11.66 -13.16 -21.27
N ASP A 218 10.60 -13.75 -21.83
CA ASP A 218 10.67 -14.61 -23.03
C ASP A 218 10.87 -13.76 -24.31
N ALA A 219 11.92 -12.95 -24.27
CA ALA A 219 12.46 -12.14 -25.35
C ALA A 219 13.97 -11.95 -25.05
N PRO A 220 14.86 -12.53 -25.86
CA PRO A 220 16.31 -12.43 -25.68
C PRO A 220 16.80 -11.02 -25.35
N GLY A 221 17.51 -10.87 -24.23
CA GLY A 221 18.10 -9.60 -23.80
C GLY A 221 17.15 -8.67 -23.05
N MET A 222 15.87 -9.03 -22.89
CA MET A 222 14.90 -8.24 -22.14
C MET A 222 14.75 -8.72 -20.70
N TYR A 223 14.84 -7.78 -19.76
CA TYR A 223 14.68 -8.02 -18.33
C TYR A 223 13.77 -6.95 -17.70
N LEU A 224 13.10 -7.31 -16.60
CA LEU A 224 12.27 -6.42 -15.80
C LEU A 224 12.88 -6.27 -14.42
N MET A 225 12.74 -5.09 -13.83
CA MET A 225 13.18 -4.79 -12.47
C MET A 225 12.16 -3.88 -11.78
N GLY A 226 12.07 -3.96 -10.45
CA GLY A 226 11.23 -3.07 -9.65
C GLY A 226 9.73 -3.38 -9.69
N LEU A 227 9.31 -4.48 -10.32
CA LEU A 227 7.92 -4.90 -10.27
C LEU A 227 7.53 -5.39 -8.86
N PRO A 228 6.28 -5.17 -8.42
CA PRO A 228 5.80 -5.74 -7.17
C PRO A 228 6.00 -7.24 -7.16
N PHE A 229 6.62 -7.77 -6.11
CA PHE A 229 6.85 -9.21 -5.97
C PHE A 229 7.51 -9.83 -7.23
N LEU A 230 8.57 -9.19 -7.75
CA LEU A 230 9.27 -9.67 -8.94
C LEU A 230 9.94 -11.01 -8.67
N ARG A 231 10.89 -11.04 -7.73
CA ARG A 231 11.50 -12.25 -7.17
C ARG A 231 11.20 -12.43 -5.70
N ARG A 232 11.13 -11.34 -4.93
CA ARG A 232 10.88 -11.32 -3.49
C ARG A 232 9.79 -10.31 -3.16
N ARG A 233 9.17 -10.41 -1.99
CA ARG A 233 8.18 -9.41 -1.52
C ARG A 233 8.72 -7.98 -1.60
N LYS A 234 10.01 -7.79 -1.31
CA LYS A 234 10.70 -6.50 -1.30
C LYS A 234 11.15 -5.97 -2.67
N SER A 235 10.95 -6.71 -3.76
CA SER A 235 11.47 -6.36 -5.11
C SER A 235 11.16 -4.93 -5.60
N SER A 236 10.02 -4.36 -5.22
CA SER A 236 9.60 -3.02 -5.64
C SER A 236 10.00 -1.89 -4.68
N PHE A 237 10.73 -2.20 -3.61
CA PHE A 237 11.19 -1.22 -2.63
C PHE A 237 12.66 -0.86 -2.88
N ILE A 238 13.06 0.34 -2.45
CA ILE A 238 14.44 0.84 -2.60
C ILE A 238 15.44 -0.08 -1.87
N ASP A 239 15.07 -0.59 -0.69
CA ASP A 239 15.89 -1.51 0.11
C ASP A 239 16.00 -2.91 -0.51
N GLY A 240 15.02 -3.34 -1.31
CA GLY A 240 14.91 -4.69 -1.84
C GLY A 240 15.39 -4.88 -3.28
N VAL A 241 15.35 -3.83 -4.11
CA VAL A 241 15.66 -3.93 -5.56
C VAL A 241 17.10 -4.40 -5.84
N GLY A 242 18.02 -4.19 -4.90
CA GLY A 242 19.43 -4.59 -5.04
C GLY A 242 19.65 -6.10 -5.15
N ASP A 243 18.83 -6.91 -4.49
CA ASP A 243 18.92 -8.38 -4.60
C ASP A 243 18.51 -8.84 -6.00
N ASP A 244 17.45 -8.26 -6.54
CA ASP A 244 16.99 -8.59 -7.90
C ASP A 244 17.97 -8.09 -8.96
N ALA A 245 18.61 -6.94 -8.74
CA ALA A 245 19.66 -6.44 -9.62
C ALA A 245 20.85 -7.41 -9.71
N ARG A 246 21.29 -7.96 -8.59
CA ARG A 246 22.35 -8.99 -8.56
C ARG A 246 21.91 -10.26 -9.29
N ASP A 247 20.75 -10.81 -8.94
CA ASP A 247 20.23 -12.05 -9.55
C ASP A 247 20.07 -11.93 -11.08
N LEU A 248 19.56 -10.78 -11.56
CA LEU A 248 19.36 -10.53 -12.99
C LEU A 248 20.67 -10.26 -13.74
N ALA A 249 21.62 -9.57 -13.10
CA ALA A 249 22.94 -9.35 -13.67
C ALA A 249 23.71 -10.66 -13.83
N ASP A 250 23.67 -11.55 -12.83
CA ASP A 250 24.32 -12.87 -12.90
C ASP A 250 23.73 -13.71 -14.04
N HIS A 251 22.40 -13.70 -14.19
CA HIS A 251 21.73 -14.36 -15.30
C HIS A 251 22.14 -13.75 -16.67
N LEU A 252 22.18 -12.43 -16.77
CA LEU A 252 22.59 -11.74 -18.00
C LEU A 252 24.03 -12.09 -18.39
N CYS A 253 24.97 -12.02 -17.43
CA CYS A 253 26.38 -12.37 -17.65
C CYS A 253 26.52 -13.82 -18.11
N THR A 254 25.82 -14.76 -17.47
CA THR A 254 25.85 -16.18 -17.87
C THR A 254 25.39 -16.34 -19.32
N ARG A 255 24.28 -15.68 -19.70
CA ARG A 255 23.76 -15.73 -21.07
C ARG A 255 24.74 -15.14 -22.09
N LEU A 256 25.38 -14.02 -21.76
CA LEU A 256 26.34 -13.37 -22.66
C LEU A 256 27.59 -14.24 -22.89
N HIS A 257 28.11 -14.89 -21.84
CA HIS A 257 29.22 -15.83 -21.99
C HIS A 257 28.84 -17.04 -22.86
N SER A 258 27.67 -17.63 -22.64
CA SER A 258 27.21 -18.77 -23.45
C SER A 258 26.91 -18.41 -24.91
N ALA A 259 26.59 -17.15 -25.21
CA ALA A 259 26.38 -16.68 -26.58
C ALA A 259 27.69 -16.34 -27.31
N ALA A 260 28.79 -16.15 -26.57
CA ALA A 260 30.11 -15.86 -27.10
C ALA A 260 30.98 -17.11 -27.31
N ALA A 261 30.58 -18.25 -26.74
CA ALA A 261 31.22 -19.57 -26.88
C ALA A 261 30.63 -20.36 -28.05
#